data_AF-A0A7C9CJB9-F1
#
_entry.id   AF-A0A7C9CJB9-F1
#
_cell.length_a   1.000
_cell.length_b   1.000
_cell.length_c   1.000
_cell.angle_alpha   90.00
_cell.angle_beta   90.00
_cell.angle_gamma   90.00
#
_symmetry.space_group_name_H-M   'P 1'
#
loop_
_entity.id
_entity.type
_entity.pdbx_description
1 polymer ?
#
loop_
_entity_poly.entity_id
_entity_poly.type
_entity_poly.pdbx_seq_one_letter_code
_entity_poly.pdbx_strand_id
1 'polypeptide(L)'
;SISVLSKTQMEELGQALIQTHRPFLWVIREDTKKEQKETKENEPREGELSCMEEIRERGLIVPWCSQVEVLSHPSVGCFITHCGWNSTLESLTSGVPLVAFPQWTDQTT
;
A
#
# COMPACT_ATOMS: atom_id res chain seq x y z
N SER A 1 -3.79 -2.69 8.90
CA SER A 1 -3.52 -1.35 9.47
C SER A 1 -4.84 -0.74 9.91
N ILE A 2 -4.84 -0.02 11.04
CA ILE A 2 -5.98 0.78 11.52
C ILE A 2 -5.84 2.24 11.01
N SER A 3 -4.67 2.60 10.46
CA SER A 3 -4.45 3.87 9.76
C SER A 3 -4.67 3.69 8.25
N VAL A 4 -5.34 4.67 7.65
CA VAL A 4 -5.66 4.77 6.22
C VAL A 4 -4.96 5.98 5.63
N LEU A 5 -4.30 5.79 4.49
CA LEU A 5 -3.65 6.89 3.75
C LEU A 5 -4.72 7.84 3.18
N SER A 6 -4.40 9.13 3.19
CA SER A 6 -5.21 10.12 2.47
C SER A 6 -5.20 9.86 0.95
N LYS A 7 -6.23 10.35 0.23
CA LYS A 7 -6.29 10.26 -1.24
C LYS A 7 -5.02 10.81 -1.89
N THR A 8 -4.54 11.98 -1.45
CA THR A 8 -3.31 12.60 -1.96
C THR A 8 -2.10 11.70 -1.75
N GLN A 9 -1.92 11.10 -0.57
CA GLN A 9 -0.81 10.15 -0.34
C GLN A 9 -0.92 8.91 -1.23
N MET A 10 -2.14 8.40 -1.47
CA MET A 10 -2.33 7.27 -2.38
C MET A 10 -2.05 7.64 -3.84
N GLU A 11 -2.40 8.86 -4.28
CA GLU A 11 -2.06 9.37 -5.61
C GLU A 11 -0.55 9.48 -5.80
N GLU A 12 0.16 10.09 -4.86
CA GLU A 12 1.62 10.22 -4.91
C GLU A 12 2.31 8.85 -4.88
N LEU A 13 1.83 7.92 -4.06
CA LEU A 13 2.36 6.55 -4.03
C LEU A 13 2.09 5.83 -5.36
N GLY A 14 0.90 6.01 -5.94
CA GLY A 14 0.56 5.47 -7.26
C GLY A 14 1.49 5.99 -8.36
N GLN A 15 1.75 7.30 -8.39
CA GLN A 15 2.69 7.93 -9.31
C GLN A 15 4.11 7.39 -9.12
N ALA A 16 4.57 7.26 -7.87
CA ALA A 16 5.88 6.70 -7.57
C ALA A 16 6.02 5.25 -8.10
N LEU A 17 4.99 4.41 -7.91
CA LEU A 17 4.98 3.04 -8.42
C LEU A 17 5.11 2.99 -9.95
N ILE A 18 4.39 3.86 -10.66
CA ILE A 18 4.48 3.98 -12.14
C ILE A 18 5.90 4.36 -12.57
N GLN A 19 6.49 5.37 -11.92
CA GLN A 19 7.82 5.91 -12.25
C GLN A 19 8.96 4.93 -11.96
N THR A 20 8.79 4.02 -11.00
CA THR A 20 9.82 3.02 -10.70
C THR A 20 10.03 2.02 -11.84
N HIS A 21 9.05 1.86 -12.73
CA HIS A 21 9.02 0.86 -13.80
C HIS A 21 9.28 -0.58 -13.32
N ARG A 22 8.94 -0.89 -12.06
CA ARG A 22 9.06 -2.22 -11.48
C ARG A 22 7.68 -2.84 -11.29
N PRO A 23 7.55 -4.17 -11.39
CA PRO A 23 6.31 -4.85 -11.02
C PRO A 23 6.08 -4.71 -9.51
N PHE A 24 4.81 -4.58 -9.11
CA PHE A 24 4.42 -4.47 -7.71
C PHE A 24 3.13 -5.22 -7.43
N LEU A 25 2.95 -5.57 -6.16
CA LEU A 25 1.69 -6.01 -5.57
C LEU A 25 1.28 -4.94 -4.54
N TRP A 26 0.13 -4.30 -4.74
CA TRP A 26 -0.37 -3.28 -3.84
C TRP A 26 -1.67 -3.73 -3.17
N VAL A 27 -1.64 -3.85 -1.84
CA VAL A 27 -2.81 -4.19 -1.04
C VAL A 27 -3.61 -2.91 -0.71
N ILE A 28 -4.82 -2.78 -1.27
CA ILE A 28 -5.75 -1.67 -0.99
C ILE A 28 -7.08 -2.27 -0.50
N ARG A 29 -7.34 -2.14 0.81
CA ARG A 29 -8.53 -2.74 1.44
C ARG A 29 -9.82 -2.01 1.03
N GLU A 30 -10.94 -2.72 1.04
CA GLU A 30 -12.25 -2.15 0.65
C GLU A 30 -12.83 -1.17 1.67
N ASP A 31 -12.51 -1.34 2.95
CA ASP A 31 -12.88 -0.43 4.05
C ASP A 31 -12.23 0.94 3.90
N THR A 32 -10.97 0.98 3.44
CA THR A 32 -10.24 2.21 3.07
C THR A 32 -11.01 3.03 2.02
N LYS A 33 -11.69 2.36 1.08
CA LYS A 33 -12.52 3.03 0.06
C LYS A 33 -13.86 3.55 0.61
N LYS A 34 -14.33 3.03 1.74
CA LYS A 34 -15.60 3.45 2.39
C LYS A 34 -15.36 4.61 3.36
N GLU A 35 -14.31 4.53 4.18
CA GLU A 35 -13.96 5.60 5.11
C GLU A 35 -13.64 6.92 4.40
N GLN A 36 -13.02 6.87 3.22
CA GLN A 36 -12.80 8.04 2.37
C GLN A 36 -14.09 8.64 1.78
N LYS A 37 -15.15 7.84 1.62
CA LYS A 37 -16.46 8.33 1.17
C LYS A 37 -17.22 9.01 2.30
N GLU A 38 -17.07 8.52 3.53
CA GLU A 38 -17.77 9.06 4.70
C GLU A 38 -17.13 10.36 5.24
N THR A 39 -15.84 10.59 5.00
CA THR A 39 -15.17 11.82 5.47
C THR A 39 -15.40 13.07 4.59
N LYS A 40 -16.02 12.94 3.41
CA LYS A 40 -16.28 14.08 2.50
C LYS A 40 -17.60 13.92 1.74
N GLU A 41 -18.70 14.36 2.34
CA GLU A 41 -20.07 14.26 1.78
C GLU A 41 -20.37 15.16 0.56
N ASN A 42 -19.45 15.99 0.06
CA ASN A 42 -19.77 17.05 -0.92
C ASN A 42 -18.98 17.08 -2.24
N GLU A 43 -18.34 15.99 -2.67
CA GLU A 43 -17.69 15.94 -4.00
C GLU A 43 -18.14 14.73 -4.86
N PRO A 44 -18.27 14.92 -6.19
CA PRO A 44 -18.93 13.95 -7.06
C PRO A 44 -18.06 12.71 -7.27
N ARG A 45 -18.58 11.51 -6.95
CA ARG A 45 -18.11 10.16 -7.35
C ARG A 45 -16.64 10.02 -7.83
N GLU A 46 -15.68 10.43 -7.01
CA GLU A 46 -14.24 10.26 -7.26
C GLU A 46 -13.66 9.14 -6.38
N GLY A 47 -14.07 7.90 -6.63
CA GLY A 47 -13.64 6.75 -5.83
C GLY A 47 -12.36 6.06 -6.31
N GLU A 48 -11.86 6.42 -7.50
CA GLU A 48 -10.68 5.82 -8.12
C GLU A 48 -9.58 6.87 -8.24
N LEU A 49 -8.33 6.49 -7.92
CA LEU A 49 -7.15 7.36 -8.11
C LEU A 49 -7.04 7.76 -9.58
N SER A 50 -6.59 8.99 -9.84
CA SER A 50 -6.42 9.51 -11.21
C SER A 50 -5.53 8.61 -12.09
N CYS A 51 -4.59 7.89 -11.49
CA CYS A 51 -3.65 6.99 -12.17
C CYS A 51 -4.00 5.49 -12.09
N MET A 52 -5.23 5.12 -11.67
CA MET A 52 -5.59 3.71 -11.47
C MET A 52 -5.42 2.82 -12.71
N GLU A 53 -5.70 3.35 -13.91
CA GLU A 53 -5.57 2.60 -15.16
C GLU A 53 -4.11 2.21 -15.41
N GLU A 54 -3.20 3.19 -15.36
CA GLU A 54 -1.75 3.00 -15.52
C GLU A 54 -1.15 2.08 -14.45
N ILE A 55 -1.64 2.15 -13.21
CA ILE A 55 -1.22 1.27 -12.12
C ILE A 55 -1.59 -0.18 -12.44
N ARG A 56 -2.82 -0.43 -12.92
CA ARG A 56 -3.32 -1.78 -13.23
C ARG A 56 -2.59 -2.42 -14.42
N GLU A 57 -2.01 -1.63 -15.31
CA GLU A 57 -1.18 -2.15 -16.41
C GLU A 57 0.19 -2.67 -15.94
N ARG A 58 0.69 -2.17 -14.80
CA ARG A 58 2.08 -2.42 -14.35
C ARG A 58 2.19 -3.32 -13.13
N GLY A 59 1.12 -3.46 -12.37
CA GLY A 59 1.11 -4.23 -11.14
C GLY A 59 -0.24 -4.82 -10.80
N LEU A 60 -0.28 -5.56 -9.70
CA LEU A 60 -1.47 -6.21 -9.21
C LEU A 60 -2.01 -5.48 -7.98
N ILE A 61 -3.29 -5.15 -7.99
CA ILE A 61 -3.98 -4.54 -6.84
C ILE A 61 -4.94 -5.56 -6.26
N VAL A 62 -4.82 -5.85 -4.97
CA VAL A 62 -5.66 -6.82 -4.26
C VAL A 62 -6.21 -6.22 -2.96
N PRO A 63 -7.39 -6.64 -2.49
CA PRO A 63 -7.91 -6.19 -1.20
C PRO A 63 -7.16 -6.80 -0.01
N TRP A 64 -6.55 -7.97 -0.22
CA TRP A 64 -5.80 -8.72 0.78
C TRP A 64 -4.88 -9.74 0.11
N CYS A 65 -3.79 -10.12 0.78
CA CYS A 65 -2.92 -11.24 0.40
C CYS A 65 -2.37 -11.93 1.65
N SER A 66 -1.88 -13.17 1.49
CA SER A 66 -1.08 -13.84 2.51
C SER A 66 0.31 -13.19 2.56
N GLN A 67 0.48 -12.18 3.42
CA GLN A 67 1.69 -11.34 3.47
C GLN A 67 2.96 -12.18 3.67
N VAL A 68 2.93 -13.17 4.56
CA VAL A 68 4.08 -14.05 4.83
C VAL A 68 4.46 -14.85 3.58
N GLU A 69 3.50 -15.41 2.86
CA GLU A 69 3.77 -16.16 1.62
C GLU A 69 4.32 -15.23 0.52
N VAL A 70 3.77 -14.02 0.40
CA VAL A 70 4.28 -13.00 -0.53
C VAL A 70 5.71 -12.63 -0.18
N LEU A 71 6.01 -12.27 1.07
CA LEU A 71 7.35 -11.88 1.52
C LEU A 71 8.37 -13.02 1.40
N SER A 72 7.92 -14.27 1.54
CA SER A 72 8.77 -15.45 1.37
C SER A 72 9.04 -15.78 -0.11
N HIS A 73 8.36 -15.14 -1.06
CA HIS A 73 8.52 -15.44 -2.47
C HIS A 73 9.78 -14.77 -3.05
N PRO A 74 10.65 -15.49 -3.79
CA PRO A 74 11.94 -14.97 -4.24
C PRO A 74 11.85 -13.80 -5.23
N SER A 75 10.69 -13.58 -5.86
CA SER A 75 10.46 -12.41 -6.71
C SER A 75 10.27 -11.09 -5.95
N VAL A 76 10.08 -11.13 -4.63
CA VAL A 76 9.91 -9.92 -3.82
C VAL A 76 11.27 -9.33 -3.46
N GLY A 77 11.58 -8.17 -4.05
CA GLY A 77 12.84 -7.47 -3.82
C GLY A 77 12.78 -6.31 -2.81
N CYS A 78 11.58 -5.87 -2.42
CA CYS A 78 11.38 -4.73 -1.53
C CYS A 78 9.98 -4.77 -0.94
N PHE A 79 9.83 -4.34 0.32
CA PHE A 79 8.55 -4.21 0.99
C PHE A 79 8.36 -2.79 1.54
N ILE A 80 7.38 -2.07 1.00
CA ILE A 80 6.94 -0.77 1.54
C ILE A 80 5.97 -1.05 2.68
N THR A 81 6.27 -0.58 3.88
CA THR A 81 5.47 -0.91 5.06
C THR A 81 5.41 0.27 6.03
N HIS A 82 4.30 0.36 6.75
CA HIS A 82 4.17 1.28 7.89
C HIS A 82 5.05 0.91 9.09
N CYS A 83 5.79 -0.21 9.04
CA CYS A 83 6.68 -0.68 10.10
C CYS A 83 6.01 -1.07 11.43
N GLY A 84 4.70 -1.33 11.45
CA GLY A 84 4.06 -1.94 12.62
C GLY A 84 4.73 -3.27 12.95
N TRP A 85 4.84 -3.58 14.25
CA TRP A 85 5.74 -4.62 14.78
C TRP A 85 5.68 -5.98 14.05
N ASN A 86 4.47 -6.49 13.76
CA ASN A 86 4.31 -7.77 13.07
C ASN A 86 4.89 -7.75 11.65
N SER A 87 4.60 -6.71 10.87
CA SER A 87 5.12 -6.60 9.50
C SER A 87 6.63 -6.43 9.46
N THR A 88 7.20 -5.75 10.47
CA THR A 88 8.65 -5.64 10.63
C THR A 88 9.28 -7.00 10.90
N LEU A 89 8.72 -7.81 11.80
CA LEU A 89 9.20 -9.16 12.11
C LEU A 89 9.12 -10.10 10.90
N GLU A 90 8.01 -10.08 10.17
CA GLU A 90 7.80 -10.88 8.95
C GLU A 90 8.83 -10.53 7.87
N SER A 91 9.13 -9.24 7.68
CA SER A 91 10.15 -8.83 6.71
C SER A 91 11.56 -9.23 7.12
N LEU A 92 11.90 -9.07 8.40
CA LEU A 92 13.21 -9.45 8.94
C LEU A 92 13.45 -10.95 8.78
N THR A 93 12.44 -11.77 9.06
CA THR A 93 12.53 -13.24 8.92
C THR A 93 12.60 -13.69 7.46
N SER A 94 11.99 -12.92 6.54
CA SER A 94 12.03 -13.20 5.10
C SER A 94 13.28 -12.64 4.39
N GLY A 95 14.08 -11.82 5.08
CA GLY A 95 15.27 -11.20 4.49
C GLY A 95 14.98 -10.15 3.42
N VAL A 96 13.77 -9.57 3.41
CA VAL A 96 13.33 -8.59 2.41
C VAL A 96 13.67 -7.17 2.88
N PRO A 97 14.36 -6.35 2.04
CA PRO A 97 14.60 -4.94 2.34
C PRO A 97 13.32 -4.13 2.49
N LEU A 98 13.34 -3.15 3.40
CA LEU A 98 12.19 -2.33 3.76
C LEU A 98 12.30 -0.90 3.26
N VAL A 99 11.18 -0.34 2.81
CA VAL A 99 10.97 1.11 2.75
C VAL A 99 9.96 1.45 3.84
N ALA A 100 10.46 2.10 4.89
CA ALA A 100 9.66 2.48 6.03
C ALA A 100 8.78 3.70 5.71
N PHE A 101 7.47 3.57 5.93
CA PHE A 101 6.51 4.67 5.83
C PHE A 101 5.61 4.72 7.06
N PRO A 102 6.18 5.00 8.25
CA PRO A 102 5.48 4.96 9.54
C PRO A 102 4.20 5.82 9.55
N GLN A 103 3.13 5.32 10.18
CA GLN A 103 1.84 6.01 10.20
C GLN A 103 1.30 6.26 11.60
N TRP A 104 1.35 5.28 12.50
CA TRP A 104 0.67 5.40 13.79
C TRP A 104 1.30 4.50 14.87
N THR A 105 0.91 4.74 16.13
CA THR A 105 1.28 3.92 17.30
C THR A 105 2.78 3.73 17.53
N ASP A 106 3.26 2.50 17.38
CA ASP A 106 4.62 1.99 17.58
C ASP A 106 5.58 2.35 16.44
N GLN A 107 5.09 3.08 15.43
CA GLN A 107 5.80 3.36 14.19
C GLN A 107 6.41 4.76 14.26
N THR A 108 7.39 4.96 15.12
CA THR A 108 8.10 6.24 15.24
C THR A 108 9.20 6.35 14.19
N THR A 109 9.51 7.57 13.76
CA THR A 109 10.65 7.88 12.87
C THR A 109 11.83 8.41 13.67
#